data_AF-A0A5J5AA54-F1
#
_entry.id   AF-A0A5J5AA54-F1
#
_cell.length_a   1.000
_cell.length_b   1.000
_cell.length_c   1.000
_cell.angle_alpha   90.00
_cell.angle_beta   90.00
_cell.angle_gamma   90.00
#
_symmetry.space_group_name_H-M   'P 1'
#
loop_
_entity.id
_entity.type
_entity.pdbx_description
1 polymer ?
#
loop_
_entity_poly.entity_id
_entity_poly.type
_entity_poly.pdbx_seq_one_letter_code
_entity_poly.pdbx_strand_id
1 'polypeptide(L)'
;MGVITFDMEITCSIPPAKMFKAFVLDADNLIPKILPQAINHLKCVKHRVDVIDKENFRYHYSIIEGDALMGILESISYEIKIEATADGGSICKNTSKYHTKGDGHITEEHIKSGKEKASGMFKAVEAYLLANPHAY
;
A
#
# COMPACT_ATOMS: atom_id res chain seq x y z
N MET A 1 -23.24 9.78 -0.23
CA MET A 1 -21.80 9.49 -0.12
C MET A 1 -21.65 8.00 0.12
N GLY A 2 -21.13 7.27 -0.85
CA GLY A 2 -20.88 5.84 -0.75
C GLY A 2 -19.48 5.57 -0.24
N VAL A 3 -19.30 4.49 0.52
CA VAL A 3 -17.99 3.94 0.85
C VAL A 3 -17.94 2.54 0.29
N ILE A 4 -16.92 2.27 -0.50
CA ILE A 4 -16.70 0.96 -1.09
C ILE A 4 -15.42 0.39 -0.50
N THR A 5 -15.51 -0.80 0.06
CA THR A 5 -14.42 -1.43 0.82
C THR A 5 -13.95 -2.68 0.10
N PHE A 6 -12.64 -2.87 0.02
CA PHE A 6 -12.02 -4.06 -0.53
C PHE A 6 -10.89 -4.53 0.36
N ASP A 7 -10.85 -5.85 0.57
CA ASP A 7 -9.79 -6.51 1.32
C ASP A 7 -8.86 -7.27 0.38
N MET A 8 -7.56 -7.20 0.68
CA MET A 8 -6.52 -7.94 0.00
C MET A 8 -5.55 -8.51 1.04
N GLU A 9 -5.14 -9.75 0.82
CA GLU A 9 -4.05 -10.37 1.57
C GLU A 9 -2.94 -10.75 0.60
N ILE A 10 -1.69 -10.49 0.99
CA ILE A 10 -0.49 -10.86 0.25
C ILE A 10 0.44 -11.60 1.21
N THR A 11 0.79 -12.83 0.86
CA THR A 11 1.80 -13.63 1.57
C THR A 11 3.19 -13.29 1.06
N CYS A 12 4.17 -13.30 1.96
CA CYS A 12 5.55 -12.96 1.67
C CYS A 12 6.48 -13.85 2.49
N SER A 13 7.64 -14.21 1.95
CA SER A 13 8.65 -14.98 2.68
C SER A 13 9.49 -14.11 3.64
N ILE A 14 9.23 -12.80 3.70
CA ILE A 14 9.97 -11.83 4.51
C ILE A 14 9.30 -11.67 5.88
N PRO A 15 10.06 -11.67 7.00
CA PRO A 15 9.52 -11.39 8.33
C PRO A 15 8.83 -10.01 8.42
N PRO A 16 7.78 -9.88 9.25
CA PRO A 16 6.95 -8.67 9.29
C PRO A 16 7.74 -7.40 9.65
N ALA A 17 8.67 -7.48 10.60
CA ALA A 17 9.49 -6.34 11.02
C ALA A 17 10.35 -5.80 9.87
N LYS A 18 10.95 -6.70 9.09
CA LYS A 18 11.79 -6.34 7.95
C LYS A 18 10.94 -5.74 6.83
N MET A 19 9.80 -6.37 6.54
CA MET A 19 8.87 -5.87 5.53
C MET A 19 8.29 -4.51 5.91
N PHE A 20 7.88 -4.31 7.15
CA PHE A 20 7.35 -3.04 7.65
C PHE A 20 8.38 -1.92 7.57
N LYS A 21 9.63 -2.20 7.97
CA LYS A 21 10.71 -1.22 7.89
C LYS A 21 10.99 -0.78 6.46
N ALA A 22 11.04 -1.72 5.51
CA ALA A 22 11.33 -1.44 4.11
C ALA A 22 10.15 -0.81 3.35
N PHE A 23 8.94 -1.35 3.51
CA PHE A 23 7.76 -0.96 2.75
C PHE A 23 7.01 0.24 3.33
N VAL A 24 7.10 0.48 4.65
CA VAL A 24 6.40 1.57 5.33
C VAL A 24 7.38 2.65 5.79
N LEU A 25 8.39 2.29 6.59
CA LEU A 25 9.24 3.28 7.25
C LEU A 25 10.30 3.89 6.32
N ASP A 26 10.78 3.13 5.33
CA ASP A 26 11.83 3.55 4.40
C ASP A 26 11.34 3.61 2.94
N ALA A 27 10.03 3.67 2.73
CA ALA A 27 9.41 3.66 1.41
C ALA A 27 9.93 4.80 0.53
N ASP A 28 10.06 6.00 1.09
CA ASP A 28 10.52 7.20 0.38
C ASP A 28 11.96 7.09 -0.13
N ASN A 29 12.79 6.23 0.47
CA ASN A 29 14.16 5.99 0.04
C ASN A 29 14.28 4.74 -0.85
N LEU A 30 13.51 3.70 -0.56
CA LEU A 30 13.60 2.41 -1.21
C LEU A 30 12.82 2.38 -2.54
N ILE A 31 11.55 2.81 -2.54
CA ILE A 31 10.68 2.76 -3.73
C ILE A 31 11.28 3.50 -4.94
N PRO A 32 11.88 4.71 -4.80
CA PRO A 32 12.55 5.36 -5.93
C PRO A 32 13.66 4.54 -6.56
N LYS A 33 14.39 3.75 -5.77
CA LYS A 33 15.54 2.97 -6.23
C LYS A 33 15.09 1.72 -6.98
N ILE A 34 14.06 1.03 -6.47
CA ILE A 34 13.65 -0.26 -7.02
C ILE A 34 12.53 -0.14 -8.07
N LEU A 35 11.75 0.93 -8.03
CA LEU A 35 10.61 1.18 -8.93
C LEU A 35 10.58 2.65 -9.37
N PRO A 36 11.59 3.14 -10.11
CA PRO A 36 11.64 4.53 -10.57
C PRO A 36 10.43 4.89 -11.45
N GLN A 37 9.88 3.93 -12.20
CA GLN A 37 8.66 4.15 -12.98
C GLN A 37 7.41 4.44 -12.12
N ALA A 38 7.34 3.94 -10.88
CA ALA A 38 6.19 4.17 -10.01
C ALA A 38 6.09 5.65 -9.62
N ILE A 39 7.23 6.32 -9.39
CA ILE A 39 7.30 7.72 -8.97
C ILE A 39 6.90 8.67 -10.11
N ASN A 40 7.28 8.34 -11.34
CA ASN A 40 6.90 9.14 -12.50
C ASN A 40 5.38 9.19 -12.73
N HIS A 41 4.64 8.21 -12.19
CA HIS A 41 3.18 8.12 -12.29
C HIS A 41 2.43 8.62 -11.05
N LEU A 42 3.15 8.86 -9.93
CA LEU A 42 2.64 9.38 -8.65
C LEU A 42 2.72 10.91 -8.53
N LYS A 43 3.01 11.61 -9.65
CA LYS A 43 3.48 13.00 -9.68
C LYS A 43 2.64 14.03 -8.94
N CYS A 44 1.39 13.76 -8.61
CA CYS A 44 0.56 14.66 -7.80
C CYS A 44 -0.40 13.85 -6.91
N VAL A 45 0.08 13.16 -5.88
CA VAL A 45 -0.81 12.67 -4.80
C VAL A 45 -0.40 13.25 -3.45
N LYS A 46 -1.39 13.67 -2.67
CA LYS A 46 -1.21 14.08 -1.29
C LYS A 46 -1.57 12.92 -0.37
N HIS A 47 -0.52 12.41 0.24
CA HIS A 47 -0.57 11.31 1.17
C HIS A 47 -0.66 11.85 2.59
N ARG A 48 -1.69 11.44 3.33
CA ARG A 48 -1.84 11.72 4.76
C ARG A 48 -1.66 10.43 5.53
N VAL A 49 -0.67 10.41 6.40
CA VAL A 49 -0.50 9.31 7.35
C VAL A 49 -1.48 9.49 8.50
N ASP A 50 -2.35 8.50 8.71
CA ASP A 50 -3.35 8.52 9.77
C ASP A 50 -2.84 7.76 11.02
N VAL A 51 -2.15 6.62 10.83
CA VAL A 51 -1.59 5.81 11.93
C VAL A 51 -0.28 5.15 11.48
N ILE A 52 0.76 5.21 12.31
CA ILE A 52 1.93 4.32 12.23
C ILE A 52 2.08 3.66 13.60
N ASP A 53 1.86 2.35 13.67
CA ASP A 53 2.08 1.52 14.84
C ASP A 53 3.17 0.50 14.53
N LYS A 54 4.37 0.76 15.06
CA LYS A 54 5.55 -0.07 14.83
C LYS A 54 5.52 -1.36 15.65
N GLU A 55 4.77 -1.38 16.75
CA GLU A 55 4.70 -2.53 17.66
C GLU A 55 3.76 -3.60 17.11
N ASN A 56 2.63 -3.16 16.53
CA ASN A 56 1.63 -4.06 15.94
C ASN A 56 1.74 -4.16 14.40
N PHE A 57 2.78 -3.57 13.80
CA PHE A 57 2.99 -3.49 12.35
C PHE A 57 1.75 -3.00 11.59
N ARG A 58 1.11 -1.94 12.09
CA ARG A 58 -0.04 -1.31 11.45
C ARG A 58 0.33 0.01 10.82
N TYR A 59 -0.19 0.24 9.63
CA TYR A 59 0.01 1.46 8.89
C TYR A 59 -1.29 1.88 8.23
N HIS A 60 -1.82 3.03 8.61
CA HIS A 60 -3.05 3.58 8.03
C HIS A 60 -2.71 4.90 7.36
N TYR A 61 -3.18 5.06 6.14
CA TYR A 61 -2.97 6.28 5.39
C TYR A 61 -4.14 6.57 4.46
N SER A 62 -4.25 7.83 4.05
CA SER A 62 -5.26 8.29 3.13
C SER A 62 -4.63 9.06 1.97
N ILE A 63 -5.11 8.82 0.76
CA ILE A 63 -4.93 9.72 -0.37
C ILE A 63 -6.07 10.73 -0.32
N ILE A 64 -5.74 12.01 -0.13
CA ILE A 64 -6.72 13.08 0.06
C ILE A 64 -6.75 14.10 -1.08
N GLU A 65 -5.70 14.14 -1.89
CA GLU A 65 -5.64 14.94 -3.12
C GLU A 65 -4.84 14.16 -4.17
N GLY A 66 -5.14 14.40 -5.44
CA GLY A 66 -4.35 13.89 -6.54
C GLY A 66 -5.11 13.11 -7.61
N ASP A 67 -4.40 12.79 -8.69
CA ASP A 67 -4.98 12.15 -9.88
C ASP A 67 -5.56 10.76 -9.59
N ALA A 68 -5.05 10.10 -8.53
CA ALA A 68 -5.58 8.82 -8.05
C ALA A 68 -7.06 8.89 -7.61
N LEU A 69 -7.57 10.08 -7.28
CA LEU A 69 -8.97 10.29 -6.91
C LEU A 69 -9.92 10.39 -8.11
N MET A 70 -9.38 10.52 -9.33
CA MET A 70 -10.12 10.56 -10.60
C MET A 70 -11.24 11.63 -10.66
N GLY A 71 -11.18 12.64 -9.80
CA GLY A 71 -12.25 13.64 -9.63
C GLY A 71 -13.52 13.13 -8.95
N ILE A 72 -13.77 11.82 -8.92
CA ILE A 72 -14.98 11.17 -8.38
C ILE A 72 -14.86 10.75 -6.91
N LEU A 73 -13.64 10.64 -6.37
CA LEU A 73 -13.39 10.26 -4.99
C LEU A 73 -13.06 11.48 -4.14
N GLU A 74 -13.55 11.48 -2.90
CA GLU A 74 -13.13 12.42 -1.85
C GLU A 74 -11.79 12.01 -1.26
N SER A 75 -11.63 10.71 -1.00
CA SER A 75 -10.41 10.12 -0.50
C SER A 75 -10.35 8.62 -0.77
N ILE A 76 -9.15 8.07 -0.63
CA ILE A 76 -8.95 6.62 -0.54
C ILE A 76 -8.18 6.35 0.74
N SER A 77 -8.76 5.57 1.64
CA SER A 77 -8.13 5.17 2.90
C SER A 77 -7.60 3.75 2.78
N TYR A 78 -6.42 3.49 3.33
CA TYR A 78 -5.77 2.20 3.34
C TYR A 78 -5.44 1.83 4.77
N GLU A 79 -5.87 0.65 5.21
CA GLU A 79 -5.56 0.08 6.51
C GLU A 79 -4.71 -1.16 6.30
N ILE A 80 -3.42 -1.03 6.60
CA ILE A 80 -2.43 -2.08 6.40
C ILE A 80 -2.04 -2.68 7.75
N LYS A 81 -2.00 -4.01 7.81
CA LYS A 81 -1.48 -4.77 8.94
C LYS A 81 -0.57 -5.88 8.41
N ILE A 82 0.63 -6.02 8.97
CA ILE A 82 1.55 -7.10 8.60
C ILE A 82 1.65 -8.07 9.77
N GLU A 83 1.32 -9.33 9.55
CA GLU A 83 1.31 -10.39 10.57
C GLU A 83 2.37 -11.44 10.25
N ALA A 84 3.00 -12.02 11.27
CA ALA A 84 3.94 -13.12 11.08
C ALA A 84 3.21 -14.40 10.66
N THR A 85 3.86 -15.23 9.85
CA THR A 85 3.40 -16.59 9.54
C THR A 85 4.26 -17.64 10.24
N ALA A 86 3.72 -18.86 10.39
CA ALA A 86 4.42 -19.95 11.08
C ALA A 86 5.72 -20.39 10.38
N ASP A 87 5.84 -20.17 9.07
CA ASP A 87 7.02 -20.45 8.24
C ASP A 87 8.08 -19.34 8.29
N GLY A 88 7.90 -18.32 9.14
CA GLY A 88 8.87 -17.24 9.33
C GLY A 88 8.71 -16.07 8.34
N GLY A 89 7.72 -16.13 7.46
CA GLY A 89 7.32 -15.06 6.56
C GLY A 89 6.33 -14.08 7.20
N SER A 90 5.56 -13.41 6.35
CA SER A 90 4.47 -12.53 6.77
C SER A 90 3.27 -12.54 5.83
N ILE A 91 2.11 -12.15 6.35
CA ILE A 91 0.91 -11.82 5.59
C ILE A 91 0.65 -10.32 5.75
N CYS A 92 0.66 -9.60 4.64
CA CYS A 92 0.21 -8.22 4.56
C CYS A 92 -1.29 -8.19 4.25
N LYS A 93 -2.09 -7.74 5.22
CA LYS A 93 -3.51 -7.47 5.05
C LYS A 93 -3.71 -5.99 4.76
N ASN A 94 -4.42 -5.69 3.69
CA ASN A 94 -4.74 -4.34 3.27
C ASN A 94 -6.24 -4.21 3.04
N THR A 95 -6.88 -3.31 3.78
CA THR A 95 -8.26 -2.89 3.56
C THR A 95 -8.27 -1.52 2.90
N SER A 96 -8.75 -1.44 1.67
CA SER A 96 -8.87 -0.20 0.90
C SER A 96 -10.32 0.30 0.93
N LYS A 97 -10.52 1.56 1.30
CA LYS A 97 -11.83 2.23 1.39
C LYS A 97 -11.89 3.42 0.44
N TYR A 98 -12.75 3.34 -0.55
CA TYR A 98 -12.96 4.38 -1.56
C TYR A 98 -14.17 5.22 -1.17
N HIS A 99 -13.94 6.50 -0.85
CA HIS A 99 -14.98 7.43 -0.46
C HIS A 99 -15.42 8.23 -1.70
N THR A 100 -16.66 8.05 -2.16
CA THR A 100 -17.15 8.69 -3.40
C THR A 100 -17.77 10.06 -3.12
N LYS A 101 -17.55 11.01 -4.04
CA LYS A 101 -18.26 12.30 -4.07
C LYS A 101 -19.68 12.08 -4.55
N GLY A 102 -20.68 12.50 -3.75
CA GLY A 102 -22.09 12.41 -4.12
C GLY A 102 -22.49 10.98 -4.52
N ASP A 103 -23.03 10.84 -5.74
CA ASP A 103 -23.42 9.57 -6.37
C ASP A 103 -22.34 9.00 -7.33
N GLY A 104 -21.10 9.46 -7.18
CA GLY A 104 -19.98 8.98 -7.98
C GLY A 104 -19.82 7.46 -7.89
N HIS A 105 -19.58 6.81 -9.03
CA HIS A 105 -19.42 5.37 -9.15
C HIS A 105 -17.99 5.02 -9.56
N ILE A 106 -17.32 4.17 -8.78
CA ILE A 106 -16.03 3.58 -9.13
C ILE A 106 -16.26 2.17 -9.67
N THR A 107 -15.63 1.87 -10.81
CA THR A 107 -15.75 0.55 -11.44
C THR A 107 -14.79 -0.44 -10.78
N GLU A 108 -15.17 -1.72 -10.79
CA GLU A 108 -14.30 -2.80 -10.33
C GLU A 108 -12.96 -2.84 -11.06
N GLU A 109 -12.91 -2.40 -12.33
CA GLU A 109 -11.69 -2.31 -13.11
C GLU A 109 -10.68 -1.30 -12.53
N HIS A 110 -11.15 -0.12 -12.10
CA HIS A 110 -10.30 0.87 -11.45
C HIS A 110 -9.74 0.36 -10.12
N ILE A 111 -10.58 -0.32 -9.33
CA ILE A 111 -10.18 -0.95 -8.08
C ILE A 111 -9.13 -2.03 -8.34
N LYS A 112 -9.37 -2.90 -9.33
CA LYS A 112 -8.45 -3.97 -9.72
C LYS A 112 -7.10 -3.42 -10.17
N SER A 113 -7.09 -2.36 -10.98
CA SER A 113 -5.84 -1.69 -11.39
C SER A 113 -5.06 -1.14 -10.19
N GLY A 114 -5.75 -0.53 -9.22
CA GLY A 114 -5.14 -0.09 -7.96
C GLY A 114 -4.52 -1.24 -7.17
N LYS A 115 -5.24 -2.37 -7.08
CA LYS A 115 -4.79 -3.60 -6.42
C LYS A 115 -3.55 -4.20 -7.09
N GLU A 116 -3.54 -4.26 -8.42
CA GLU A 116 -2.39 -4.78 -9.19
C GLU A 116 -1.15 -3.91 -9.00
N LYS A 117 -1.31 -2.58 -8.99
CA LYS A 117 -0.22 -1.64 -8.69
C LYS A 117 0.34 -1.84 -7.29
N ALA A 118 -0.52 -1.94 -6.27
CA ALA A 118 -0.10 -2.18 -4.89
C ALA A 118 0.63 -3.53 -4.75
N SER A 119 0.09 -4.59 -5.36
CA SER A 119 0.70 -5.92 -5.39
C SER A 119 2.07 -5.92 -6.08
N GLY A 120 2.18 -5.24 -7.23
CA GLY A 120 3.45 -5.09 -7.94
C GLY A 120 4.52 -4.37 -7.12
N MET A 121 4.13 -3.29 -6.41
CA MET A 121 5.02 -2.57 -5.51
C MET A 121 5.50 -3.44 -4.35
N PHE A 122 4.56 -4.18 -3.75
CA PHE A 122 4.85 -5.08 -2.64
C PHE A 122 5.84 -6.19 -3.04
N LYS A 123 5.61 -6.84 -4.19
CA LYS A 123 6.50 -7.87 -4.74
C LYS A 123 7.89 -7.34 -5.09
N ALA A 124 7.99 -6.10 -5.56
CA ALA A 124 9.30 -5.50 -5.85
C ALA A 124 10.12 -5.28 -4.57
N VAL A 125 9.49 -4.84 -3.48
CA VAL A 125 10.16 -4.72 -2.18
C VAL A 125 10.57 -6.09 -1.65
N GLU A 126 9.69 -7.09 -1.72
CA GLU A 126 10.03 -8.47 -1.35
C GLU A 126 11.26 -8.97 -2.12
N ALA A 127 11.25 -8.86 -3.46
CA ALA A 127 12.35 -9.27 -4.31
C ALA A 127 13.67 -8.56 -3.95
N TYR A 128 13.62 -7.27 -3.64
CA TYR A 128 14.79 -6.52 -3.18
C TYR A 128 15.33 -7.06 -1.85
N LEU A 129 14.47 -7.35 -0.87
CA LEU A 129 14.88 -7.85 0.44
C LEU A 129 15.41 -9.28 0.39
N LEU A 130 14.92 -10.10 -0.54
CA LEU A 130 15.45 -11.44 -0.83
C LEU A 130 16.84 -11.35 -1.47
N ALA A 131 17.03 -10.45 -2.44
CA ALA A 131 18.32 -10.23 -3.09
C ALA A 131 19.35 -9.57 -2.15
N ASN A 132 18.90 -8.90 -1.08
CA ASN A 132 19.75 -8.20 -0.12
C ASN A 132 19.45 -8.65 1.33
N PRO A 133 19.87 -9.86 1.75
CA PRO A 133 19.52 -10.42 3.06
C PRO A 133 19.96 -9.57 4.26
N HIS A 134 21.05 -8.81 4.12
CA HIS A 134 21.59 -7.93 5.17
C HIS A 134 21.02 -6.51 5.16
N ALA A 135 20.18 -6.16 4.19
CA ALA A 135 19.49 -4.87 4.19
C ALA A 135 18.37 -4.89 5.23
N TYR A 136 18.30 -3.85 6.06
CA TYR A 136 17.33 -3.62 7.14
C TYR A 136 17.40 -4.56 8.35
#